data_AF-A0A0K0DNQ3-F1
#
_entry.id   AF-A0A0K0DNQ3-F1
#
_cell.length_a   1.000
_cell.length_b   1.000
_cell.length_c   1.000
_cell.angle_alpha   90.00
_cell.angle_beta   90.00
_cell.angle_gamma   90.00
#
_symmetry.space_group_name_H-M   'P 1'
#
loop_
_entity.id
_entity.type
_entity.pdbx_description
1 polymer ?
#
loop_
_entity_poly.entity_id
_entity_poly.type
_entity_poly.pdbx_seq_one_letter_code
_entity_poly.pdbx_strand_id
1 'polypeptide(L)'
;MVFRHAFKLDGYYGAVATYILFFIFGSLSVFILVLMEGLSAFLHALRLHWVEFQSKFYGGLGHMFTPFSFEKILEEEREAEENL
;
A
#
# COMPACT_ATOMS: atom_id res chain seq x y z
N MET A 1 14.16 -23.94 -7.56
CA MET A 1 15.15 -24.41 -6.57
C MET A 1 14.60 -24.54 -5.14
N VAL A 2 13.52 -23.87 -4.74
CA VAL A 2 12.97 -23.97 -3.35
C VAL A 2 12.05 -25.18 -3.16
N PHE A 3 11.06 -25.39 -4.04
CA PHE A 3 10.10 -26.50 -3.89
C PHE A 3 10.64 -27.90 -4.22
N ARG A 4 11.83 -27.99 -4.82
CA ARG A 4 12.46 -29.27 -5.20
C ARG A 4 12.76 -30.16 -3.99
N HIS A 5 13.03 -29.57 -2.81
CA HIS A 5 13.26 -30.33 -1.59
C HIS A 5 11.96 -30.87 -0.98
N ALA A 6 10.87 -30.12 -1.10
CA ALA A 6 9.56 -30.53 -0.60
C ALA A 6 8.94 -31.66 -1.44
N PHE A 7 9.09 -31.62 -2.77
CA PHE A 7 8.60 -32.67 -3.68
C PHE A 7 9.40 -33.99 -3.66
N LYS A 8 10.52 -34.06 -2.93
CA LYS A 8 11.27 -35.32 -2.75
C LYS A 8 10.70 -36.22 -1.66
N LEU A 9 9.77 -35.71 -0.83
CA LEU A 9 9.12 -36.46 0.23
C LEU A 9 7.79 -37.02 -0.30
N ASP A 10 7.69 -38.35 -0.40
CA ASP A 10 6.48 -39.01 -0.85
C ASP A 10 5.44 -39.18 0.27
N GLY A 11 4.16 -39.05 -0.10
CA GLY A 11 3.01 -39.28 0.78
C GLY A 11 2.45 -38.02 1.47
N TYR A 12 1.59 -38.23 2.46
CA TYR A 12 0.83 -37.17 3.15
C TYR A 12 1.73 -36.12 3.84
N TYR A 13 2.89 -36.55 4.36
CA TYR A 13 3.86 -35.66 4.99
C TYR A 13 4.49 -34.66 4.00
N GLY A 14 4.68 -35.05 2.74
CA GLY A 14 5.17 -34.16 1.69
C GLY A 14 4.18 -33.04 1.36
N ALA A 15 2.88 -33.34 1.37
CA ALA A 15 1.82 -32.35 1.14
C ALA A 15 1.77 -31.29 2.24
N VAL A 16 1.80 -31.71 3.52
CA VAL A 16 1.80 -30.79 4.66
C VAL A 16 3.06 -29.92 4.69
N ALA A 17 4.24 -30.52 4.44
CA ALA A 17 5.50 -29.78 4.38
C ALA A 17 5.52 -28.74 3.25
N THR A 18 4.96 -29.09 2.08
CA THR A 18 4.86 -28.17 0.93
C THR A 18 3.94 -26.99 1.23
N TYR A 19 2.83 -27.22 1.92
CA TYR A 19 1.89 -26.16 2.30
C TYR A 19 2.53 -25.12 3.22
N ILE A 20 3.23 -25.57 4.27
CA ILE A 20 3.92 -24.67 5.22
C ILE A 20 5.05 -23.91 4.51
N LEU A 21 5.85 -24.60 3.69
CA LEU A 21 6.92 -23.95 2.93
C LEU A 21 6.38 -22.89 1.97
N PHE A 22 5.26 -23.17 1.29
CA PHE A 22 4.59 -22.22 0.41
C PHE A 22 4.09 -21.00 1.18
N PHE A 23 3.52 -21.20 2.37
CA PHE A 23 3.05 -20.09 3.20
C PHE A 23 4.20 -19.16 3.63
N ILE A 24 5.32 -19.72 4.07
CA ILE A 24 6.51 -18.94 4.46
C ILE A 24 7.13 -18.24 3.25
N PHE A 25 7.25 -18.94 2.12
CA PHE A 25 7.80 -18.36 0.89
C PHE A 25 6.91 -17.24 0.35
N GLY A 26 5.60 -17.46 0.34
CA GLY A 26 4.60 -16.47 -0.09
C GLY A 26 4.60 -15.23 0.80
N SER A 27 4.62 -15.41 2.13
CA SER A 27 4.66 -14.26 3.05
C SER A 27 5.93 -13.45 2.90
N LEU A 28 7.11 -14.09 2.85
CA LEU A 28 8.38 -13.39 2.61
C LEU A 28 8.39 -12.63 1.28
N SER A 29 7.81 -13.22 0.23
CA SER A 29 7.72 -12.55 -1.08
C SER A 29 6.85 -11.29 -1.02
N VAL A 30 5.72 -11.35 -0.30
CA VAL A 30 4.85 -10.18 -0.12
C VAL A 30 5.55 -9.11 0.72
N PHE A 31 6.12 -9.46 1.86
CA PHE A 31 6.71 -8.46 2.76
C PHE A 31 7.99 -7.83 2.19
N ILE A 32 8.89 -8.62 1.62
CA ILE A 32 10.20 -8.11 1.20
C ILE A 32 10.13 -7.57 -0.23
N LEU A 33 9.70 -8.39 -1.19
CA LEU A 33 9.76 -8.00 -2.60
C LEU A 33 8.63 -7.06 -3.01
N VAL A 34 7.42 -7.22 -2.46
CA VAL A 34 6.30 -6.35 -2.84
C VAL A 34 6.27 -5.09 -2.01
N LEU A 35 6.31 -5.18 -0.67
CA LEU A 35 6.22 -3.99 0.17
C LEU A 35 7.52 -3.19 0.18
N MET A 36 8.64 -3.77 0.61
CA MET A 36 9.87 -3.00 0.80
C MET A 36 10.44 -2.48 -0.51
N GLU A 37 10.61 -3.36 -1.50
CA GLU A 37 11.16 -2.96 -2.81
C GLU A 37 10.12 -2.18 -3.65
N GLY A 38 8.85 -2.59 -3.63
CA GLY A 38 7.79 -1.91 -4.38
C GLY A 38 7.50 -0.50 -3.87
N LEU A 39 7.54 -0.26 -2.56
CA LEU A 39 7.37 1.08 -1.99
C LEU A 39 8.54 2.01 -2.36
N SER A 40 9.77 1.49 -2.39
CA SER A 40 10.96 2.23 -2.84
C SER A 40 10.80 2.69 -4.29
N ALA A 41 10.42 1.78 -5.18
CA ALA A 41 10.15 2.09 -6.58
C ALA A 41 8.97 3.08 -6.76
N PHE A 42 7.91 2.93 -5.96
CA PHE A 42 6.77 3.85 -5.98
C PHE A 42 7.16 5.28 -5.59
N LEU A 43 7.92 5.46 -4.50
CA LEU A 43 8.38 6.77 -4.06
C LEU A 43 9.33 7.41 -5.09
N HIS A 44 10.17 6.61 -5.73
CA HIS A 44 11.00 7.10 -6.84
C HIS A 44 10.14 7.59 -8.01
N ALA A 45 9.15 6.81 -8.42
CA ALA A 45 8.21 7.21 -9.47
C ALA A 45 7.42 8.47 -9.09
N LEU A 46 7.00 8.61 -7.83
CA LEU A 46 6.31 9.80 -7.32
C LEU A 46 7.21 11.03 -7.37
N ARG A 47 8.49 10.90 -7.00
CA ARG A 47 9.46 12.00 -7.12
C ARG A 47 9.62 12.44 -8.57
N LEU A 48 9.72 11.51 -9.52
CA LEU A 48 9.80 11.84 -10.94
C LEU A 48 8.53 12.58 -11.40
N HIS A 49 7.34 12.12 -11.01
CA HIS A 49 6.09 12.82 -11.32
C HIS A 49 6.05 14.23 -10.72
N TRP A 50 6.42 14.38 -9.45
CA TRP A 50 6.35 15.66 -8.75
C TRP A 50 7.42 16.65 -9.24
N VAL A 51 8.68 16.21 -9.32
CA VAL A 51 9.78 17.11 -9.63
C VAL A 51 9.95 17.30 -11.13
N GLU A 52 9.89 16.23 -11.92
CA GLU A 52 10.22 16.32 -13.35
C GLU A 52 9.02 16.64 -14.23
N PHE A 53 7.83 16.11 -13.92
CA PHE A 53 6.60 16.33 -14.70
C PHE A 53 5.83 17.56 -14.22
N GLN A 54 5.57 17.67 -12.92
CA GLN A 54 4.77 18.75 -12.32
C GLN A 54 5.46 20.12 -12.45
N SER A 55 6.77 20.22 -12.22
CA SER A 55 7.52 21.49 -12.39
C SER A 55 7.54 22.05 -13.82
N LYS A 56 7.19 21.26 -14.84
CA LYS A 56 7.18 21.70 -16.25
C LYS A 56 5.83 22.18 -16.74
N PHE A 57 4.73 21.64 -16.20
CA PHE A 57 3.38 21.87 -16.73
C PHE A 57 2.39 22.42 -15.71
N TYR A 58 2.69 22.33 -14.42
CA TYR A 58 1.80 22.79 -13.35
C TYR A 58 2.28 24.11 -12.76
N GLY A 59 1.40 25.12 -12.78
CA GLY A 59 1.71 26.46 -12.30
C GLY A 59 1.67 26.63 -10.78
N GLY A 60 1.27 25.62 -10.01
CA GLY A 60 1.27 25.69 -8.54
C GLY A 60 0.16 26.54 -7.92
N LEU A 61 -0.64 27.24 -8.73
CA LEU A 61 -1.62 28.22 -8.29
C LEU A 61 -3.04 27.65 -8.40
N GLY A 62 -3.82 27.79 -7.34
CA GLY A 62 -5.22 27.40 -7.29
C GLY A 62 -5.82 27.61 -5.91
N HIS A 63 -7.14 27.78 -5.85
CA HIS A 63 -7.89 27.74 -4.60
C HIS A 63 -8.51 26.35 -4.46
N MET A 64 -8.31 25.71 -3.30
CA MET A 64 -9.03 24.47 -2.99
C MET A 64 -10.52 24.77 -2.99
N PHE A 65 -11.27 24.05 -3.82
CA PHE A 65 -12.71 24.15 -3.83
C PHE A 65 -13.27 23.49 -2.57
N THR A 66 -13.84 24.31 -1.68
CA THR A 66 -14.60 23.82 -0.52
C THR A 66 -16.08 23.95 -0.84
N PRO A 67 -16.79 22.85 -1.13
CA PRO A 67 -18.23 22.91 -1.39
C PRO A 67 -18.98 23.39 -0.15
N PHE A 68 -19.98 24.22 -0.36
CA PHE A 68 -20.92 24.60 0.68
C PHE A 68 -21.84 23.42 0.99
N SER A 69 -21.77 22.90 2.22
CA SER A 69 -22.61 21.80 2.70
C SER A 69 -23.18 22.16 4.07
N PHE A 70 -24.51 22.20 4.17
CA PHE A 70 -25.20 22.43 5.44
C PHE A 70 -24.92 21.33 6.46
N GLU A 71 -24.77 20.09 6.02
CA GLU A 71 -24.49 18.94 6.88
C GLU A 71 -23.15 19.11 7.60
N LYS A 72 -22.13 19.59 6.87
CA LYS A 72 -20.80 19.83 7.43
C LYS A 72 -20.79 20.96 8.46
N ILE A 73 -21.55 22.03 8.21
CA ILE A 73 -21.66 23.18 9.14
C ILE A 73 -22.36 22.76 10.44
N LEU A 74 -23.46 22.00 10.33
CA LEU A 74 -24.19 21.47 11.50
C LEU A 74 -23.34 20.50 12.32
N GLU A 75 -22.51 19.70 11.67
CA GLU A 75 -21.60 18.77 12.33
C GLU A 75 -20.46 19.50 13.05
N GLU A 76 -19.85 20.51 12.42
CA GLU A 76 -18.84 21.39 13.06
C GLU A 76 -19.41 22.14 14.28
N GLU A 77 -20.66 22.63 14.23
CA GLU A 77 -21.31 23.27 15.39
C GLU A 77 -21.58 22.28 16.53
N ARG A 78 -22.06 21.07 16.22
CA ARG A 78 -22.30 20.03 17.22
C ARG A 78 -21.01 19.57 17.90
N GLU A 79 -19.94 19.37 17.14
CA GLU A 79 -18.61 19.03 17.68
C GLU A 79 -18.06 20.15 18.57
N ALA A 80 -18.33 21.42 18.24
CA ALA A 80 -17.93 22.55 19.09
C ALA A 80 -18.71 22.61 20.41
N GLU A 81 -19.99 22.21 20.41
CA GLU A 81 -20.85 22.17 21.60
C GLU A 81 -20.53 20.96 22.51
N GLU A 82 -20.12 19.83 21.94
CA GLU A 82 -19.77 18.60 22.67
C GLU A 82 -18.36 18.66 23.33
N ASN A 83 -17.48 19.52 22.83
CA ASN A 83 -16.13 19.75 23.36
C ASN A 83 -16.05 20.82 24.47
N LEU A 84 -17.19 21.32 24.95
CA LEU A 84 -17.33 22.40 25.95
C LEU A 84 -17.88 21.86 27.28
#